data_AF-A0A3P3YH00-F1
#
_entry.id   AF-A0A3P3YH00-F1
#
_cell.length_a   1.000
_cell.length_b   1.000
_cell.length_c   1.000
_cell.angle_alpha   90.00
_cell.angle_beta   90.00
_cell.angle_gamma   90.00
#
_symmetry.space_group_name_H-M   'P 1'
#
loop_
_entity.id
_entity.type
_entity.pdbx_description
1 polymer ?
#
loop_
_entity_poly.entity_id
_entity_poly.type
_entity_poly.pdbx_seq_one_letter_code
_entity_poly.pdbx_strand_id
1 'polypeptide(L)'
;MMGVGVNDAPSLMQAHVGVAVEGATDAARAAADIVLTKPGLNAIVEAVLISRRIFARMNSFLIYRVAATLQLILFFFVAILAMHPNELGPANDTSFPQFWTMPVTALITITVLNDGTIISVAYDTVHTSKRPLLWNIPRLWGMSITLGLVACVSSLLMLWLSLTSASLVRNSLFKAFELCALTFDQVIVVMYLKVSLSDFMTLFTARTGARTFFSCRPGLFLLVAGCIALAISTLFALYWPFGNNGGAAISGHWCGFIWLYCFIWFLIQDSMKVAIFKIVDWNAAAVDENAADENDEVMAEVLAAL
;
A
#
# COMPACT_ATOMS: atom_id res chain seq x y z
N MET A 1 -13.94 -6.44 -30.09
CA MET A 1 -14.56 -6.99 -31.31
C MET A 1 -14.02 -8.39 -31.57
N MET A 2 -14.75 -9.26 -32.26
CA MET A 2 -14.28 -10.59 -32.66
C MET A 2 -14.23 -10.71 -34.18
N GLY A 3 -13.23 -11.41 -34.70
CA GLY A 3 -13.03 -11.56 -36.14
C GLY A 3 -12.32 -12.86 -36.53
N VAL A 4 -12.50 -13.24 -37.79
CA VAL A 4 -11.95 -14.46 -38.41
C VAL A 4 -11.20 -14.15 -39.70
N GLY A 5 -11.71 -13.19 -40.47
CA GLY A 5 -11.29 -12.94 -41.84
C GLY A 5 -10.42 -11.69 -42.00
N VAL A 6 -9.79 -11.59 -43.17
CA VAL A 6 -8.99 -10.41 -43.55
C VAL A 6 -9.83 -9.13 -43.51
N ASN A 7 -11.13 -9.24 -43.84
CA ASN A 7 -12.08 -8.12 -43.80
C ASN A 7 -12.35 -7.62 -42.38
N ASP A 8 -12.12 -8.44 -41.35
CA ASP A 8 -12.27 -8.06 -39.95
C ASP A 8 -11.02 -7.35 -39.39
N ALA A 9 -9.90 -7.36 -40.13
CA ALA A 9 -8.66 -6.77 -39.64
C ALA A 9 -8.77 -5.27 -39.29
N PRO A 10 -9.42 -4.39 -40.10
CA PRO A 10 -9.57 -2.99 -39.76
C PRO A 10 -10.40 -2.78 -38.49
N SER A 11 -11.44 -3.60 -38.30
CA SER A 11 -12.39 -3.46 -37.20
C SER A 11 -11.86 -4.08 -35.89
N LEU A 12 -11.05 -5.14 -36.00
CA LEU A 12 -10.23 -5.64 -34.89
C LEU A 12 -9.24 -4.59 -34.39
N MET A 13 -8.54 -3.91 -35.32
CA MET A 13 -7.55 -2.88 -34.99
C MET A 13 -8.17 -1.59 -34.42
N GLN A 14 -9.40 -1.25 -34.80
CA GLN A 14 -10.15 -0.12 -34.24
C GLN A 14 -10.79 -0.43 -32.88
N ALA A 15 -10.99 -1.71 -32.54
CA ALA A 15 -11.61 -2.07 -31.29
C ALA A 15 -10.68 -1.82 -30.10
N HIS A 16 -11.24 -1.44 -28.95
CA HIS A 16 -10.48 -1.33 -27.70
C HIS A 16 -9.75 -2.63 -27.31
N VAL A 17 -10.33 -3.77 -27.69
CA VAL A 17 -9.72 -5.09 -27.65
C VAL A 17 -10.22 -5.90 -28.85
N GLY A 18 -9.33 -6.20 -29.79
CA GLY A 18 -9.56 -7.11 -30.91
C GLY A 18 -9.26 -8.56 -30.53
N VAL A 19 -10.18 -9.48 -30.81
CA VAL A 19 -10.02 -10.92 -30.52
C VAL A 19 -10.13 -11.72 -31.81
N ALA A 20 -9.04 -12.38 -32.21
CA ALA A 20 -9.05 -13.36 -33.29
C ALA A 20 -9.36 -14.75 -32.73
N VAL A 21 -10.31 -15.45 -33.34
CA VAL A 21 -10.68 -16.81 -32.92
C VAL A 21 -9.70 -17.86 -33.44
N GLU A 22 -9.80 -19.07 -32.90
CA GLU A 22 -9.03 -20.22 -33.39
C GLU A 22 -9.38 -20.50 -34.85
N GLY A 23 -8.36 -20.72 -35.69
CA GLY A 23 -8.52 -20.85 -37.14
C GLY A 23 -8.66 -19.54 -37.93
N ALA A 24 -8.53 -18.37 -37.27
CA ALA A 24 -8.56 -17.07 -37.97
C ALA A 24 -7.38 -16.91 -38.95
N THR A 25 -7.64 -16.18 -40.03
CA THR A 25 -6.64 -15.82 -41.04
C THR A 25 -5.44 -15.11 -40.42
N ASP A 26 -4.26 -15.29 -40.99
CA ASP A 26 -3.01 -14.66 -40.49
C ASP A 26 -3.14 -13.14 -40.38
N ALA A 27 -3.87 -12.51 -41.30
CA ALA A 27 -4.16 -11.08 -41.25
C ALA A 27 -5.03 -10.69 -40.04
N ALA A 28 -6.08 -11.46 -39.74
CA ALA A 28 -6.92 -11.22 -38.56
C ALA A 28 -6.14 -11.45 -37.26
N ARG A 29 -5.29 -12.49 -37.20
CA ARG A 29 -4.42 -12.74 -36.03
C ARG A 29 -3.39 -11.64 -35.82
N ALA A 30 -2.83 -11.09 -36.90
CA ALA A 30 -1.88 -9.99 -36.84
C ALA A 30 -2.54 -8.66 -36.41
N ALA A 31 -3.83 -8.49 -36.70
CA ALA A 31 -4.59 -7.29 -36.34
C ALA A 31 -5.24 -7.34 -34.94
N ALA A 32 -5.28 -8.51 -34.30
CA ALA A 32 -5.93 -8.70 -33.00
C ALA A 32 -4.95 -8.57 -31.81
N ASP A 33 -5.44 -8.05 -30.69
CA ASP A 33 -4.68 -7.98 -29.41
C ASP A 33 -4.61 -9.33 -28.71
N ILE A 34 -5.64 -10.18 -28.90
CA ILE A 34 -5.75 -11.50 -28.29
C ILE A 34 -6.06 -12.52 -29.39
N VAL A 35 -5.29 -13.60 -29.44
CA VAL A 35 -5.52 -14.73 -30.33
C VAL A 35 -5.94 -15.95 -29.50
N LEU A 36 -7.14 -16.47 -29.75
CA LEU A 36 -7.62 -17.67 -29.07
C LEU A 36 -6.97 -18.91 -29.69
N THR A 37 -6.29 -19.70 -28.86
CA THR A 37 -5.66 -20.97 -29.28
C THR A 37 -6.60 -22.16 -29.13
N LYS A 38 -7.81 -21.95 -28.60
CA LYS A 38 -8.85 -22.96 -28.43
C LYS A 38 -10.15 -22.43 -28.99
N PRO A 39 -10.98 -23.26 -29.63
CA PRO A 39 -12.29 -22.84 -30.12
C PRO A 39 -13.25 -22.57 -28.96
N GLY A 40 -14.23 -21.71 -29.21
CA GLY A 40 -15.38 -21.46 -28.33
C GLY A 40 -15.33 -20.17 -27.51
N LEU A 41 -16.51 -19.62 -27.21
CA LEU A 41 -16.67 -18.39 -26.44
C LEU A 41 -16.19 -18.50 -24.98
N ASN A 42 -16.07 -19.73 -24.45
CA ASN A 42 -15.70 -19.94 -23.06
C ASN A 42 -14.31 -19.37 -22.74
N ALA A 43 -13.36 -19.43 -23.70
CA ALA A 43 -12.03 -18.87 -23.54
C ALA A 43 -12.07 -17.35 -23.31
N ILE A 44 -13.03 -16.64 -23.91
CA ILE A 44 -13.21 -15.19 -23.74
C ILE A 44 -13.77 -14.90 -22.36
N VAL A 45 -14.77 -15.68 -21.92
CA VAL A 45 -15.33 -15.54 -20.57
C VAL A 45 -14.25 -15.74 -19.52
N GLU A 46 -13.42 -16.77 -19.68
CA GLU A 46 -12.28 -17.04 -18.80
C GLU A 46 -11.27 -15.88 -18.82
N ALA A 47 -10.89 -15.39 -20.01
CA ALA A 47 -9.97 -14.26 -20.16
C ALA A 47 -10.51 -13.00 -19.47
N VAL A 48 -11.80 -12.69 -19.61
CA VAL A 48 -12.45 -11.55 -18.93
C VAL A 48 -12.43 -11.74 -17.41
N LEU A 49 -12.70 -12.95 -16.90
CA LEU A 49 -12.64 -13.24 -15.46
C LEU A 49 -11.22 -13.11 -14.90
N ILE A 50 -10.21 -13.58 -15.63
CA ILE A 50 -8.79 -13.44 -15.25
C ILE A 50 -8.39 -11.96 -15.27
N SER A 51 -8.73 -11.23 -16.32
CA SER A 51 -8.45 -9.79 -16.44
C SER A 51 -9.01 -9.01 -15.25
N ARG A 52 -10.26 -9.30 -14.82
CA ARG A 52 -10.85 -8.67 -13.62
C ARG A 52 -10.09 -8.98 -12.33
N ARG A 53 -9.52 -10.19 -12.18
CA ARG A 53 -8.67 -10.53 -11.03
C ARG A 53 -7.38 -9.73 -11.05
N ILE A 54 -6.72 -9.67 -12.21
CA ILE A 54 -5.48 -8.91 -12.39
C ILE A 54 -5.73 -7.44 -12.09
N PHE A 55 -6.80 -6.86 -12.63
CA PHE A 55 -7.19 -5.48 -12.38
C PHE A 55 -7.39 -5.18 -10.89
N ALA A 56 -8.09 -6.06 -10.17
CA ALA A 56 -8.29 -5.90 -8.73
C ALA A 56 -6.96 -5.95 -7.95
N ARG A 57 -6.03 -6.85 -8.32
CA ARG A 57 -4.68 -6.92 -7.73
C ARG A 57 -3.87 -5.66 -8.02
N MET A 58 -3.90 -5.18 -9.27
CA MET A 58 -3.22 -3.95 -9.68
C MET A 58 -3.71 -2.74 -8.89
N ASN A 59 -5.02 -2.63 -8.66
CA ASN A 59 -5.57 -1.53 -7.87
C ASN A 59 -5.06 -1.55 -6.42
N SER A 60 -5.07 -2.71 -5.75
CA SER A 60 -4.51 -2.85 -4.41
C SER A 60 -3.01 -2.55 -4.35
N PHE A 61 -2.26 -2.99 -5.36
CA PHE A 61 -0.84 -2.67 -5.50
C PHE A 61 -0.58 -1.17 -5.64
N LEU A 62 -1.35 -0.46 -6.47
CA LEU A 62 -1.19 0.98 -6.66
C LEU A 62 -1.53 1.76 -5.38
N ILE A 63 -2.62 1.41 -4.71
CA ILE A 63 -3.00 2.04 -3.43
C ILE A 63 -1.86 1.94 -2.43
N TYR A 64 -1.29 0.75 -2.31
CA TYR A 64 -0.16 0.49 -1.45
C TYR A 64 1.09 1.29 -1.85
N ARG A 65 1.49 1.26 -3.13
CA ARG A 65 2.70 1.94 -3.60
C ARG A 65 2.62 3.45 -3.42
N VAL A 66 1.47 4.05 -3.70
CA VAL A 66 1.25 5.49 -3.48
C VAL A 66 1.30 5.81 -1.99
N ALA A 67 0.64 5.01 -1.14
CA ALA A 67 0.64 5.19 0.30
C ALA A 67 2.05 5.11 0.91
N ALA A 68 2.84 4.09 0.55
CA ALA A 68 4.21 3.89 1.06
C ALA A 68 5.15 5.02 0.63
N THR A 69 5.02 5.49 -0.61
CA THR A 69 5.79 6.63 -1.12
C THR A 69 5.45 7.92 -0.35
N LEU A 70 4.16 8.17 -0.16
CA LEU A 70 3.66 9.33 0.59
C LEU A 70 4.11 9.29 2.06
N GLN A 71 4.07 8.12 2.69
CA GLN A 71 4.58 7.90 4.04
C GLN A 71 6.06 8.28 4.16
N LEU A 72 6.93 7.74 3.30
CA LEU A 72 8.38 7.99 3.39
C LEU A 72 8.73 9.45 3.13
N ILE A 73 8.17 10.06 2.07
CA ILE A 73 8.48 11.45 1.71
C ILE A 73 8.02 12.40 2.80
N LEU A 74 6.77 12.28 3.27
CA LEU A 74 6.24 13.15 4.33
C LEU A 74 6.95 12.91 5.66
N PHE A 75 7.28 11.66 5.98
CA PHE A 75 8.03 11.34 7.20
C PHE A 75 9.38 12.06 7.20
N PHE A 76 10.19 11.90 6.16
CA PHE A 76 11.51 12.55 6.10
C PHE A 76 11.39 14.08 6.07
N PHE A 77 10.45 14.61 5.30
CA PHE A 77 10.21 16.05 5.22
C PHE A 77 9.88 16.65 6.58
N VAL A 78 8.92 16.07 7.31
CA VAL A 78 8.50 16.57 8.63
C VAL A 78 9.56 16.28 9.70
N ALA A 79 10.19 15.11 9.67
CA ALA A 79 11.22 14.75 10.65
C ALA A 79 12.43 15.70 10.61
N ILE A 80 12.89 16.08 9.42
CA ILE A 80 14.03 17.00 9.28
C ILE A 80 13.69 18.42 9.75
N LEU A 81 12.45 18.88 9.49
CA LEU A 81 12.04 20.25 9.81
C LEU A 81 11.58 20.46 11.25
N ALA A 82 10.92 19.47 11.85
CA ALA A 82 10.23 19.62 13.14
C ALA A 82 10.84 18.79 14.28
N MET A 83 11.60 17.74 13.97
CA MET A 83 12.12 16.82 14.98
C MET A 83 13.64 16.95 15.06
N HIS A 84 14.12 17.91 15.87
CA HIS A 84 15.55 18.12 16.12
C HIS A 84 16.04 17.17 17.24
N PRO A 85 16.87 16.15 16.92
CA PRO A 85 17.32 15.17 17.91
C PRO A 85 18.11 15.78 19.07
N ASN A 86 18.85 16.87 18.83
CA ASN A 86 19.61 17.59 19.86
C ASN A 86 18.71 18.22 20.94
N GLU A 87 17.50 18.66 20.61
CA GLU A 87 16.58 19.28 21.57
C GLU A 87 15.72 18.26 22.32
N LEU A 88 15.31 17.20 21.62
CA LEU A 88 14.45 16.14 22.15
C LEU A 88 15.23 15.05 22.90
N GLY A 89 16.53 14.94 22.65
CA GLY A 89 17.42 13.96 23.26
C GLY A 89 17.82 14.29 24.71
N PRO A 90 18.70 13.49 25.32
CA PRO A 90 19.21 13.74 26.66
C PRO A 90 20.02 15.04 26.71
N ALA A 91 19.72 15.93 27.67
CA ALA A 91 20.28 17.30 27.76
C ALA A 91 21.81 17.43 27.87
N ASN A 92 22.56 16.32 27.92
CA ASN A 92 24.01 16.30 28.12
C ASN A 92 24.76 15.42 27.09
N ASP A 93 24.07 14.91 26.06
CA ASP A 93 24.65 13.96 25.10
C ASP A 93 24.86 14.61 23.73
N THR A 94 26.12 14.84 23.37
CA THR A 94 26.52 15.46 22.08
C THR A 94 26.50 14.47 20.90
N SER A 95 26.16 13.20 21.14
CA SER A 95 26.04 12.19 20.08
C SER A 95 24.81 12.40 19.18
N PHE A 96 23.81 13.17 19.64
CA PHE A 96 22.60 13.46 18.87
C PHE A 96 22.83 14.62 17.88
N PRO A 97 22.70 14.38 16.55
CA PRO A 97 22.88 15.42 15.55
C PRO A 97 21.74 16.45 15.58
N GLN A 98 21.96 17.61 14.98
CA GLN A 98 20.94 18.66 14.87
C GLN A 98 19.76 18.24 13.99
N PHE A 99 20.00 17.44 12.95
CA PHE A 99 18.97 16.99 12.02
C PHE A 99 18.81 15.48 12.08
N TRP A 100 17.57 15.02 11.96
CA TRP A 100 17.29 13.60 11.79
C TRP A 100 17.93 13.08 10.50
N THR A 101 18.71 12.02 10.63
CA THR A 101 19.35 11.33 9.50
C THR A 101 19.20 9.83 9.66
N MET A 102 19.03 9.14 8.54
CA MET A 102 18.95 7.69 8.48
C MET A 102 19.92 7.20 7.41
N PRO A 103 20.77 6.19 7.70
CA PRO A 103 21.74 5.71 6.75
C PRO A 103 21.03 5.07 5.56
N VAL A 104 21.61 5.27 4.38
CA VAL A 104 21.07 4.75 3.11
C VAL A 104 21.00 3.22 3.13
N THR A 105 21.89 2.55 3.87
CA THR A 105 21.86 1.09 4.08
C THR A 105 20.55 0.61 4.66
N ALA A 106 19.99 1.32 5.65
CA ALA A 106 18.71 0.98 6.25
C ALA A 106 17.55 1.15 5.25
N LEU A 107 17.57 2.22 4.45
CA LEU A 107 16.58 2.46 3.39
C LEU A 107 16.64 1.43 2.27
N ILE A 108 17.84 1.09 1.80
CA ILE A 108 18.03 0.03 0.80
C ILE A 108 17.52 -1.31 1.36
N THR A 109 17.80 -1.60 2.63
CA THR A 109 17.33 -2.83 3.27
C THR A 109 15.80 -2.89 3.33
N ILE A 110 15.14 -1.80 3.71
CA ILE A 110 13.67 -1.71 3.71
C ILE A 110 13.14 -1.95 2.30
N THR A 111 13.66 -1.23 1.31
CA THR A 111 13.16 -1.31 -0.08
C THR A 111 13.37 -2.69 -0.69
N VAL A 112 14.52 -3.34 -0.49
CA VAL A 112 14.80 -4.69 -0.99
C VAL A 112 13.86 -5.73 -0.37
N LEU A 113 13.69 -5.70 0.96
CA LEU A 113 12.78 -6.63 1.64
C LEU A 113 11.33 -6.42 1.21
N ASN A 114 10.92 -5.15 1.08
CA ASN A 114 9.58 -4.78 0.67
C ASN A 114 9.30 -5.24 -0.78
N ASP A 115 10.17 -4.90 -1.74
CA ASP A 115 10.02 -5.28 -3.15
C ASP A 115 9.97 -6.80 -3.36
N GLY A 116 10.76 -7.56 -2.59
CA GLY A 116 10.70 -9.02 -2.63
C GLY A 116 9.30 -9.56 -2.30
N THR A 117 8.63 -8.98 -1.30
CA THR A 117 7.26 -9.41 -0.97
C THR A 117 6.21 -8.94 -1.96
N ILE A 118 6.43 -7.81 -2.62
CA ILE A 118 5.44 -7.24 -3.54
C ILE A 118 5.19 -8.14 -4.75
N ILE A 119 6.20 -8.90 -5.17
CA ILE A 119 6.05 -9.91 -6.24
C ILE A 119 4.94 -10.91 -5.88
N SER A 120 4.79 -11.24 -4.60
CA SER A 120 3.75 -12.17 -4.13
C SER A 120 2.32 -11.60 -4.22
N VAL A 121 2.15 -10.28 -4.31
CA VAL A 121 0.85 -9.61 -4.49
C VAL A 121 0.22 -10.01 -5.83
N ALA A 122 1.04 -10.32 -6.84
CA ALA A 122 0.55 -10.80 -8.14
C ALA A 122 -0.23 -12.13 -8.02
N TYR A 123 0.05 -12.94 -7.01
CA TYR A 123 -0.57 -14.25 -6.75
C TYR A 123 -1.69 -14.20 -5.72
N ASP A 124 -2.09 -13.00 -5.33
CA ASP A 124 -2.95 -12.81 -4.19
C ASP A 124 -4.44 -13.14 -4.44
N THR A 125 -5.15 -13.52 -3.39
CA THR A 125 -6.59 -13.81 -3.43
C THR A 125 -7.41 -12.54 -3.21
N VAL A 126 -7.85 -11.94 -4.32
CA VAL A 126 -8.69 -10.73 -4.34
C VAL A 126 -10.13 -11.04 -4.73
N HIS A 127 -11.08 -10.26 -4.22
CA HIS A 127 -12.46 -10.33 -4.69
C HIS A 127 -12.64 -9.58 -6.00
N THR A 128 -13.17 -10.27 -7.00
CA THR A 128 -13.52 -9.67 -8.29
C THR A 128 -14.92 -9.09 -8.28
N SER A 129 -15.08 -7.88 -8.84
CA SER A 129 -16.41 -7.36 -9.15
C SER A 129 -17.07 -8.15 -10.27
N LYS A 130 -18.40 -8.30 -10.18
CA LYS A 130 -19.23 -8.89 -11.24
C LYS A 130 -19.48 -7.92 -12.40
N ARG A 131 -19.36 -6.62 -12.15
CA ARG A 131 -19.50 -5.56 -13.14
C ARG A 131 -18.13 -5.17 -13.71
N PRO A 132 -18.06 -4.67 -14.96
CA PRO A 132 -16.83 -4.08 -15.47
C PRO A 132 -16.40 -2.94 -14.53
N LEU A 133 -15.12 -2.95 -14.14
CA LEU A 133 -14.52 -1.94 -13.28
C LEU A 133 -13.86 -0.89 -14.15
N LEU A 134 -14.16 0.38 -13.87
CA LEU A 134 -13.43 1.52 -14.40
C LEU A 134 -12.43 2.00 -13.34
N TRP A 135 -11.37 2.66 -13.79
CA TRP A 135 -10.41 3.31 -12.89
C TRP A 135 -11.08 4.51 -12.21
N ASN A 136 -11.39 4.38 -10.92
CA ASN A 136 -11.81 5.52 -10.10
C ASN A 136 -10.56 6.11 -9.41
N ILE A 137 -9.92 7.06 -10.12
CA ILE A 137 -8.67 7.71 -9.67
C ILE A 137 -8.86 8.50 -8.36
N PRO A 138 -9.93 9.30 -8.16
CA PRO A 138 -10.17 9.98 -6.89
C PRO A 138 -10.24 9.03 -5.70
N ARG A 139 -10.94 7.90 -5.87
CA ARG A 139 -11.05 6.87 -4.84
C ARG A 139 -9.71 6.20 -4.54
N LEU A 140 -8.90 5.94 -5.56
CA LEU A 140 -7.54 5.42 -5.40
C LEU A 140 -6.68 6.40 -4.57
N TRP A 141 -6.69 7.69 -4.91
CA TRP A 141 -5.95 8.71 -4.18
C TRP A 141 -6.44 8.88 -2.74
N GLY A 142 -7.74 8.95 -2.50
CA GLY A 142 -8.31 9.10 -1.16
C GLY A 142 -7.90 7.97 -0.21
N MET A 143 -7.93 6.72 -0.68
CA MET A 143 -7.45 5.59 0.10
C MET A 143 -5.93 5.66 0.34
N SER A 144 -5.15 5.97 -0.69
CA SER A 144 -3.69 6.00 -0.61
C SER A 144 -3.18 7.09 0.34
N ILE A 145 -3.77 8.29 0.27
CA ILE A 145 -3.44 9.41 1.14
C ILE A 145 -3.78 9.08 2.59
N THR A 146 -4.93 8.47 2.84
CA THR A 146 -5.34 8.05 4.19
C THR A 146 -4.33 7.09 4.79
N LEU A 147 -4.00 6.01 4.07
CA LEU A 147 -3.04 5.01 4.55
C LEU A 147 -1.66 5.63 4.77
N GLY A 148 -1.17 6.43 3.83
CA GLY A 148 0.13 7.07 3.94
C GLY A 148 0.21 8.11 5.06
N LEU A 149 -0.86 8.89 5.31
CA LEU A 149 -0.91 9.86 6.41
C LEU A 149 -0.94 9.17 7.77
N VAL A 150 -1.76 8.13 7.95
CA VAL A 150 -1.80 7.38 9.21
C VAL A 150 -0.46 6.71 9.50
N ALA A 151 0.17 6.12 8.48
CA ALA A 151 1.49 5.53 8.61
C ALA A 151 2.58 6.58 8.87
N CYS A 152 2.47 7.77 8.28
CA CYS A 152 3.38 8.90 8.54
C CYS A 152 3.27 9.41 9.98
N VAL A 153 2.04 9.68 10.46
CA VAL A 153 1.78 10.13 11.84
C VAL A 153 2.31 9.12 12.85
N SER A 154 2.08 7.82 12.62
CA SER A 154 2.65 6.79 13.48
C SER A 154 4.18 6.71 13.41
N SER A 155 4.81 6.98 12.26
CA SER A 155 6.28 7.05 12.17
C SER A 155 6.83 8.24 12.97
N LEU A 156 6.22 9.41 12.83
CA LEU A 156 6.64 10.62 13.56
C LEU A 156 6.46 10.46 15.06
N LEU A 157 5.34 9.86 15.49
CA LEU A 157 5.09 9.59 16.89
C LEU A 157 6.09 8.58 17.46
N MET A 158 6.45 7.52 16.71
CA MET A 158 7.52 6.60 17.14
C MET A 158 8.87 7.29 17.24
N LEU A 159 9.22 8.15 16.28
CA LEU A 159 10.46 8.92 16.32
C LEU A 159 10.50 9.81 17.57
N TRP A 160 9.42 10.53 17.85
CA TRP A 160 9.30 11.38 19.04
C TRP A 160 9.43 10.57 20.35
N LEU A 161 8.77 9.41 20.44
CA LEU A 161 8.89 8.51 21.60
C LEU A 161 10.33 7.97 21.76
N SER A 162 11.01 7.68 20.66
CA SER A 162 12.35 7.12 20.67
C SER A 162 13.39 8.16 21.10
N LEU A 163 13.28 9.41 20.60
CA LEU A 163 14.16 10.52 21.00
C LEU A 163 13.95 10.92 22.46
N THR A 164 12.69 10.97 22.90
CA THR A 164 12.34 11.35 24.28
C THR A 164 12.46 10.16 25.26
N SER A 165 12.93 8.99 24.80
CA SER A 165 12.98 7.76 25.60
C SER A 165 13.77 7.94 26.90
N ALA A 166 14.89 8.68 26.89
CA ALA A 166 15.71 8.93 28.07
C ALA A 166 14.95 9.65 29.21
N SER A 167 14.01 10.54 28.87
CA SER A 167 13.13 11.21 29.84
C SER A 167 11.94 10.32 30.22
N LEU A 168 11.37 9.60 29.24
CA LEU A 168 10.19 8.77 29.42
C LEU A 168 10.42 7.47 30.18
N VAL A 169 11.66 6.95 30.25
CA VAL A 169 12.01 5.77 31.09
C VAL A 169 11.62 5.97 32.56
N ARG A 170 11.51 7.22 33.01
CA ARG A 170 11.04 7.56 34.37
C ARG A 170 9.53 7.36 34.56
N ASN A 171 8.74 7.29 33.49
CA ASN A 171 7.28 7.14 33.53
C ASN A 171 6.83 5.67 33.64
N SER A 172 5.65 5.44 34.23
CA SER A 172 5.10 4.11 34.54
C SER A 172 5.00 3.18 33.31
N LEU A 173 4.66 3.72 32.12
CA LEU A 173 4.48 2.91 30.92
C LEU A 173 5.80 2.33 30.38
N PHE A 174 6.88 3.10 30.32
CA PHE A 174 8.17 2.60 29.83
C PHE A 174 8.86 1.69 30.85
N LYS A 175 8.62 1.95 32.14
CA LYS A 175 9.06 1.08 33.23
C LYS A 175 8.33 -0.27 33.23
N ALA A 176 7.04 -0.30 32.89
CA ALA A 176 6.25 -1.53 32.78
C ALA A 176 6.74 -2.47 31.65
N PHE A 177 7.32 -1.90 30.59
CA PHE A 177 7.91 -2.64 29.48
C PHE A 177 9.43 -2.86 29.60
N GLU A 178 10.03 -2.51 30.75
CA GLU A 178 11.48 -2.62 31.02
C GLU A 178 12.37 -2.01 29.91
N LEU A 179 11.94 -0.88 29.35
CA LEU A 179 12.64 -0.24 28.24
C LEU A 179 13.87 0.54 28.75
N CYS A 180 15.01 0.35 28.09
CA CYS A 180 16.23 1.12 28.36
C CYS A 180 16.26 2.41 27.54
N ALA A 181 16.98 3.42 28.04
CA ALA A 181 17.25 4.64 27.28
C ALA A 181 18.05 4.31 26.00
N LEU A 182 17.61 4.87 24.87
CA LEU A 182 18.20 4.59 23.56
C LEU A 182 19.32 5.58 23.24
N THR A 183 20.38 5.08 22.60
CA THR A 183 21.38 5.89 21.89
C THR A 183 20.87 6.28 20.51
N PHE A 184 21.43 7.32 19.89
CA PHE A 184 21.00 7.77 18.56
C PHE A 184 21.05 6.64 17.50
N ASP A 185 22.12 5.83 17.51
CA ASP A 185 22.26 4.68 16.62
C ASP A 185 21.19 3.61 16.83
N GLN A 186 20.71 3.44 18.06
CA GLN A 186 19.58 2.54 18.33
C GLN A 186 18.25 3.14 17.87
N VAL A 187 18.06 4.47 17.96
CA VAL A 187 16.86 5.15 17.43
C VAL A 187 16.73 4.93 15.92
N ILE A 188 17.85 4.95 15.18
CA ILE A 188 17.86 4.62 13.75
C ILE A 188 17.33 3.21 13.50
N VAL A 189 17.78 2.23 14.28
CA VAL A 189 17.35 0.83 14.13
C VAL A 189 15.89 0.64 14.54
N VAL A 190 15.42 1.34 15.58
CA VAL A 190 14.00 1.40 15.95
C VAL A 190 13.16 1.93 14.79
N MET A 191 13.59 3.02 14.16
CA MET A 191 12.88 3.59 13.00
C MET A 191 12.93 2.69 11.77
N TYR A 192 14.07 2.03 11.52
CA TYR A 192 14.18 1.00 10.48
C TYR A 192 13.15 -0.11 10.69
N LEU A 193 13.09 -0.70 11.90
CA LEU A 193 12.16 -1.77 12.19
C LEU A 193 10.71 -1.28 12.09
N LYS A 194 10.40 -0.11 12.65
CA LYS A 194 9.05 0.48 12.56
C LYS A 194 8.61 0.64 11.12
N VAL A 195 9.42 1.30 10.29
CA VAL A 195 9.05 1.56 8.88
C VAL A 195 8.89 0.24 8.13
N SER A 196 9.80 -0.72 8.33
CA SER A 196 9.70 -2.03 7.70
C SER A 196 8.42 -2.79 8.10
N LEU A 197 8.10 -2.88 9.39
CA LEU A 197 6.88 -3.54 9.87
C LEU A 197 5.62 -2.80 9.38
N SER A 198 5.63 -1.47 9.45
CA SER A 198 4.52 -0.60 9.05
C SER A 198 4.17 -0.78 7.57
N ASP A 199 5.17 -0.85 6.69
CA ASP A 199 4.94 -1.02 5.25
C ASP A 199 4.23 -2.35 4.95
N PHE A 200 4.66 -3.46 5.55
CA PHE A 200 3.99 -4.75 5.38
C PHE A 200 2.56 -4.75 5.92
N MET A 201 2.33 -4.12 7.08
CA MET A 201 0.99 -3.98 7.63
C MET A 201 0.10 -3.14 6.70
N THR A 202 0.63 -2.07 6.10
CA THR A 202 -0.08 -1.26 5.11
C THR A 202 -0.42 -2.04 3.84
N LEU A 203 0.47 -2.93 3.39
CA LEU A 203 0.19 -3.84 2.28
C LEU A 203 -1.02 -4.73 2.57
N PHE A 204 -1.07 -5.31 3.77
CA PHE A 204 -2.19 -6.12 4.22
C PHE A 204 -3.49 -5.32 4.35
N THR A 205 -3.43 -4.04 4.74
CA THR A 205 -4.62 -3.18 4.77
C THR A 205 -5.09 -2.77 3.36
N ALA A 206 -4.16 -2.53 2.43
CA ALA A 206 -4.46 -2.08 1.07
C ALA A 206 -5.12 -3.18 0.20
N ARG A 207 -4.86 -4.46 0.50
CA ARG A 207 -5.44 -5.61 -0.23
C ARG A 207 -6.98 -5.66 -0.18
N THR A 208 -7.58 -5.24 0.94
CA THR A 208 -9.00 -5.50 1.23
C THR A 208 -9.91 -4.36 0.77
N GLY A 209 -9.34 -3.28 0.25
CA GLY A 209 -10.07 -2.13 -0.28
C GLY A 209 -11.12 -1.61 0.72
N ALA A 210 -12.40 -1.71 0.33
CA ALA A 210 -13.57 -1.27 1.10
C ALA A 210 -13.78 -1.94 2.46
N ARG A 211 -13.20 -3.12 2.66
CA ARG A 211 -13.55 -4.02 3.76
C ARG A 211 -12.40 -4.08 4.76
N THR A 212 -12.75 -4.44 5.99
CA THR A 212 -11.79 -4.74 7.05
C THR A 212 -10.88 -5.88 6.63
N PHE A 213 -9.63 -5.88 7.08
CA PHE A 213 -8.62 -6.90 6.85
C PHE A 213 -9.14 -8.33 7.01
N PHE A 214 -9.92 -8.59 8.08
CA PHE A 214 -10.46 -9.93 8.39
C PHE A 214 -11.48 -10.46 7.38
N SER A 215 -11.95 -9.63 6.44
CA SER A 215 -12.96 -10.06 5.45
C SER A 215 -12.39 -10.99 4.38
N CYS A 216 -11.09 -10.92 4.10
CA CYS A 216 -10.45 -11.68 3.04
C CYS A 216 -9.15 -12.29 3.52
N ARG A 217 -9.04 -13.62 3.46
CA ARG A 217 -7.79 -14.30 3.78
C ARG A 217 -6.69 -13.89 2.78
N PRO A 218 -5.47 -13.62 3.25
CA PRO A 218 -4.32 -13.39 2.37
C PRO A 218 -3.98 -14.65 1.58
N GLY A 219 -3.47 -14.47 0.35
CA GLY A 219 -2.91 -15.58 -0.40
C GLY A 219 -1.73 -16.20 0.35
N LEU A 220 -1.57 -17.52 0.24
CA LEU A 220 -0.52 -18.24 0.98
C LEU A 220 0.88 -17.70 0.67
N PHE A 221 1.17 -17.42 -0.60
CA PHE A 221 2.45 -16.85 -1.03
C PHE A 221 2.73 -15.49 -0.40
N LEU A 222 1.72 -14.63 -0.28
CA LEU A 222 1.85 -13.33 0.35
C LEU A 222 2.08 -13.44 1.85
N LEU A 223 1.35 -14.34 2.52
CA LEU A 223 1.53 -14.56 3.96
C LEU A 223 2.93 -15.09 4.25
N VAL A 224 3.40 -16.10 3.51
CA VAL A 224 4.74 -16.67 3.69
C VAL A 224 5.83 -15.64 3.39
N ALA A 225 5.71 -14.90 2.28
CA ALA A 225 6.67 -13.85 1.94
C ALA A 225 6.70 -12.75 3.01
N GLY A 226 5.53 -12.31 3.50
CA GLY A 226 5.42 -11.34 4.58
C GLY A 226 6.04 -11.83 5.88
N CYS A 227 5.75 -13.07 6.30
CA CYS A 227 6.33 -13.66 7.52
C CYS A 227 7.87 -13.75 7.42
N ILE A 228 8.41 -14.17 6.27
CA ILE A 228 9.85 -14.24 6.05
C ILE A 228 10.47 -12.85 6.12
N ALA A 229 9.89 -11.87 5.43
CA ALA A 229 10.43 -10.51 5.40
C ALA A 229 10.37 -9.84 6.79
N LEU A 230 9.25 -9.98 7.51
CA LEU A 230 9.08 -9.49 8.88
C LEU A 230 10.08 -10.15 9.86
N ALA A 231 10.33 -11.45 9.70
CA ALA A 231 11.33 -12.16 10.49
C ALA A 231 12.74 -11.66 10.19
N ILE A 232 13.10 -11.49 8.92
CA ILE A 232 14.41 -10.95 8.52
C ILE A 232 14.60 -9.53 9.04
N SER A 233 13.61 -8.64 8.91
CA SER A 233 13.66 -7.28 9.44
C SER A 233 13.86 -7.26 10.96
N THR A 234 13.16 -8.15 11.68
CA THR A 234 13.31 -8.27 13.15
C THR A 234 14.69 -8.80 13.53
N LEU A 235 15.23 -9.78 12.80
CA LEU A 235 16.59 -10.28 13.01
C LEU A 235 17.65 -9.22 12.73
N PHE A 236 17.46 -8.41 11.69
CA PHE A 236 18.36 -7.30 11.38
C PHE A 236 18.31 -6.20 12.44
N ALA A 237 17.16 -5.97 13.08
CA ALA A 237 17.08 -5.06 14.21
C ALA A 237 17.82 -5.59 15.46
N LEU A 238 17.76 -6.90 15.71
CA LEU A 238 18.42 -7.53 16.86
C LEU A 238 19.94 -7.68 16.71
N TYR A 239 20.44 -7.93 15.50
CA TYR A 239 21.87 -8.22 15.27
C TYR A 239 22.63 -7.17 14.47
N TRP A 240 21.91 -6.21 13.86
CA TRP A 240 22.43 -5.15 12.99
C TRP A 240 23.66 -5.54 12.14
N PRO A 241 23.46 -6.15 10.96
CA PRO A 241 24.54 -6.77 10.19
C PRO A 241 25.51 -5.76 9.54
N PHE A 242 25.19 -4.46 9.57
CA PHE A 242 25.95 -3.42 8.86
C PHE A 242 27.07 -2.78 9.70
N GLY A 243 27.34 -3.30 10.90
CA GLY A 243 28.38 -2.80 11.80
C GLY A 243 28.12 -1.36 12.27
N ASN A 244 29.18 -0.62 12.58
CA ASN A 244 29.11 0.77 13.11
C ASN A 244 28.69 1.83 12.07
N ASN A 245 28.09 1.44 10.95
CA ASN A 245 27.65 2.34 9.87
C ASN A 245 26.29 3.00 10.21
N GLY A 246 26.22 3.70 11.35
CA GLY A 246 25.06 4.50 11.76
C GLY A 246 23.87 3.67 12.27
N GLY A 247 24.12 2.59 13.01
CA GLY A 247 23.07 1.82 13.67
C GLY A 247 23.63 0.86 14.70
N ALA A 248 22.88 0.65 15.78
CA ALA A 248 23.25 -0.24 16.87
C ALA A 248 22.10 -1.18 17.21
N ALA A 249 22.44 -2.44 17.51
CA ALA A 249 21.47 -3.46 17.86
C ALA A 249 20.57 -3.02 19.02
N ILE A 250 19.28 -3.35 18.90
CA ILE A 250 18.27 -3.02 19.92
C ILE A 250 17.95 -4.24 20.78
N SER A 251 17.47 -3.99 22.00
CA SER A 251 17.07 -5.06 22.90
C SER A 251 15.78 -5.75 22.42
N GLY A 252 15.60 -7.02 22.78
CA GLY A 252 14.39 -7.77 22.46
C GLY A 252 13.09 -7.12 22.98
N HIS A 253 13.16 -6.44 24.12
CA HIS A 253 12.02 -5.70 24.69
C HIS A 253 11.56 -4.57 23.77
N TRP A 254 12.50 -3.82 23.18
CA TRP A 254 12.20 -2.78 22.19
C TRP A 254 11.58 -3.38 20.92
N CYS A 255 12.10 -4.50 20.41
CA CYS A 255 11.48 -5.21 19.29
C CYS A 255 10.02 -5.58 19.57
N GLY A 256 9.73 -6.15 20.74
CA GLY A 256 8.37 -6.52 21.16
C GLY A 256 7.44 -5.31 21.26
N PHE A 257 7.92 -4.20 21.82
CA PHE A 257 7.16 -2.95 21.91
C PHE A 257 6.82 -2.39 20.52
N ILE A 258 7.78 -2.37 19.60
CA ILE A 258 7.56 -1.86 18.22
C ILE A 258 6.55 -2.76 17.49
N TRP A 259 6.62 -4.08 17.65
CA TRP A 259 5.64 -5.00 17.09
C TRP A 259 4.23 -4.72 17.60
N LEU A 260 4.06 -4.56 18.92
CA LEU A 260 2.76 -4.23 19.52
C LEU A 260 2.25 -2.88 19.01
N TYR A 261 3.12 -1.88 18.95
CA TYR A 261 2.80 -0.55 18.44
C TYR A 261 2.32 -0.61 16.98
N CYS A 262 3.09 -1.27 16.10
CA CYS A 262 2.73 -1.43 14.70
C CYS A 262 1.42 -2.19 14.53
N PHE A 263 1.15 -3.20 15.37
CA PHE A 263 -0.11 -3.94 15.32
C PHE A 263 -1.32 -3.08 15.73
N ILE A 264 -1.18 -2.24 16.77
CA ILE A 264 -2.24 -1.30 17.18
C ILE A 264 -2.51 -0.30 16.04
N TRP A 265 -1.46 0.30 15.47
CA TRP A 265 -1.61 1.25 14.36
C TRP A 265 -2.16 0.61 13.09
N PHE A 266 -1.85 -0.66 12.84
CA PHE A 266 -2.44 -1.44 11.76
C PHE A 266 -3.97 -1.52 11.90
N LEU A 267 -4.49 -1.80 13.10
CA LEU A 267 -5.93 -1.84 13.36
C LEU A 267 -6.60 -0.47 13.20
N ILE A 268 -5.93 0.59 13.67
CA ILE A 268 -6.39 1.98 13.49
C ILE A 268 -6.43 2.32 11.99
N GLN A 269 -5.38 1.98 11.27
CA GLN A 269 -5.25 2.24 9.84
C GLN A 269 -6.33 1.50 9.02
N ASP A 270 -6.60 0.24 9.33
CA ASP A 270 -7.66 -0.53 8.67
C ASP A 270 -9.04 0.05 8.96
N SER A 271 -9.28 0.52 10.20
CA SER A 271 -10.53 1.17 10.60
C SER A 271 -10.74 2.52 9.89
N MET A 272 -9.72 3.37 9.84
CA MET A 272 -9.78 4.68 9.18
C MET A 272 -10.00 4.54 7.68
N LYS A 273 -9.35 3.57 7.04
CA LYS A 273 -9.57 3.24 5.63
C LYS A 273 -11.05 2.91 5.38
N VAL A 274 -11.66 2.05 6.19
CA VAL A 274 -13.08 1.67 6.03
C VAL A 274 -14.01 2.87 6.24
N ALA A 275 -13.71 3.76 7.19
CA ALA A 275 -14.50 4.97 7.43
C ALA A 275 -14.47 5.91 6.22
N ILE A 276 -13.28 6.22 5.69
CA ILE A 276 -13.14 7.09 4.51
C ILE A 276 -13.74 6.47 3.27
N PHE A 277 -13.64 5.14 3.14
CA PHE A 277 -14.27 4.44 2.04
C PHE A 277 -15.78 4.65 2.02
N LYS A 278 -16.45 4.56 3.19
CA LYS A 278 -17.90 4.81 3.28
C LYS A 278 -18.26 6.26 2.91
N ILE A 279 -17.43 7.22 3.31
CA ILE A 279 -17.64 8.64 3.01
C ILE A 279 -17.49 8.91 1.49
N VAL A 280 -16.45 8.36 0.88
CA VAL A 280 -16.17 8.54 -0.55
C VAL A 280 -17.24 7.87 -1.41
N ASP A 281 -17.68 6.66 -1.07
CA ASP A 281 -18.74 5.98 -1.83
C ASP A 281 -20.10 6.64 -1.61
N TRP A 282 -20.37 7.24 -0.45
CA TRP A 282 -21.57 8.05 -0.22
C TRP A 282 -21.58 9.31 -1.08
N ASN A 283 -20.47 10.04 -1.14
CA ASN A 283 -20.34 11.23 -1.98
C ASN A 283 -20.42 10.89 -3.49
N ALA A 284 -19.86 9.75 -3.91
CA ALA A 284 -19.95 9.32 -5.31
C ALA A 284 -21.41 8.99 -5.70
N ALA A 285 -22.16 8.32 -4.83
CA ALA A 285 -23.58 8.04 -5.06
C ALA A 285 -24.42 9.33 -5.14
N ALA A 286 -24.13 10.32 -4.28
CA ALA A 286 -24.82 11.61 -4.31
C ALA A 286 -24.52 12.42 -5.59
N VAL A 287 -23.30 12.32 -6.14
CA VAL A 287 -22.93 12.98 -7.41
C VAL A 287 -23.62 12.31 -8.60
N ASP A 288 -23.70 10.97 -8.60
CA ASP A 288 -24.41 10.23 -9.65
C ASP A 288 -25.93 10.51 -9.63
N GLU A 289 -26.54 10.69 -8.45
CA GLU A 289 -27.95 11.11 -8.31
C GLU A 289 -28.18 12.53 -8.84
N ASN A 290 -27.33 13.50 -8.46
CA ASN A 290 -27.47 14.87 -8.94
C ASN A 290 -27.26 15.01 -10.46
N ALA A 291 -26.34 14.22 -11.04
CA ALA A 291 -26.11 14.22 -12.48
C ALA A 291 -27.23 13.51 -13.27
N ALA A 292 -27.97 12.59 -12.63
CA ALA A 292 -29.16 11.99 -13.23
C ALA A 292 -30.32 12.99 -13.25
N ASP A 293 -30.55 13.70 -12.14
CA ASP A 293 -31.60 14.73 -12.05
C ASP A 293 -31.35 15.88 -13.05
N GLU A 294 -30.11 16.33 -13.22
CA GLU A 294 -29.76 17.40 -14.17
C GLU A 294 -29.96 16.97 -15.64
N ASN A 295 -29.69 15.70 -15.98
CA ASN A 295 -29.96 15.18 -17.32
C ASN A 295 -31.46 15.01 -17.60
N ASP A 296 -32.24 14.62 -16.59
CA ASP A 296 -33.70 14.51 -16.70
C ASP A 296 -34.36 15.88 -16.85
N GLU A 297 -33.84 16.92 -16.16
CA GLU A 297 -34.28 18.31 -16.32
C GLU A 297 -33.99 18.85 -17.74
N VAL A 298 -32.77 18.64 -18.24
CA VAL A 298 -32.39 19.04 -19.61
C VAL A 298 -33.24 18.31 -20.66
N MET A 299 -33.50 17.02 -20.47
CA MET A 299 -34.37 16.26 -21.38
C MET A 299 -35.83 16.73 -21.32
N ALA A 300 -36.32 17.14 -20.15
CA ALA A 300 -37.66 17.71 -20.01
C ALA A 300 -37.77 19.08 -20.71
N GLU A 301 -36.76 19.95 -20.60
CA GLU A 301 -36.71 21.22 -21.34
C GLU A 301 -36.68 21.02 -22.86
N VAL A 302 -35.88 20.06 -23.34
CA VAL A 302 -35.80 19.73 -24.78
C VAL A 302 -37.13 19.18 -25.29
N LEU A 303 -37.83 18.35 -24.51
CA LEU A 303 -39.15 17.83 -24.86
C LEU A 303 -40.24 18.91 -24.83
N ALA A 304 -40.13 19.91 -23.95
CA ALA A 304 -41.08 21.03 -23.88
C ALA A 304 -40.88 22.06 -25.02
N ALA A 305 -39.70 22.08 -25.64
CA ALA A 305 -39.37 22.95 -26.77
C ALA A 305 -39.75 22.37 -28.16
N LEU A 306 -40.19 21.10 -28.22
CA LEU A 306 -40.67 20.40 -29.43
C LEU A 306 -42.20 20.41 -29.51
#